data_AF-A0A7C4QNN9-F1
#
_entry.id   AF-A0A7C4QNN9-F1
#
_cell.length_a   1.000
_cell.length_b   1.000
_cell.length_c   1.000
_cell.angle_alpha   90.00
_cell.angle_beta   90.00
_cell.angle_gamma   90.00
#
_symmetry.space_group_name_H-M   'P 1'
#
loop_
_entity.id
_entity.type
_entity.pdbx_description
1 polymer ?
#
loop_
_entity_poly.entity_id
_entity_poly.type
_entity_poly.pdbx_seq_one_letter_code
_entity_poly.pdbx_strand_id
1 'polypeptide(L)' 'IASNIVEGSARASEADYLRFLDMAYGSSREVAYQSSIAVRLGYLSDESFKELEAKTVETSKVLNGLIRTLRGQR' A
#
# COMPACT_ATOMS: atom_id res chain seq x y z
N ILE A 1 0.25 3.92 5.43
CA ILE A 1 0.58 2.52 5.07
C ILE A 1 1.18 1.77 6.26
N ALA A 2 2.43 2.03 6.65
CA ALA A 2 3.10 1.30 7.74
C ALA A 2 2.34 1.36 9.08
N SER A 3 1.76 2.51 9.44
CA SER A 3 0.95 2.65 10.65
C SER A 3 -0.23 1.69 10.70
N ASN A 4 -0.95 1.50 9.60
CA ASN A 4 -2.05 0.53 9.53
C ASN A 4 -1.53 -0.91 9.68
N ILE A 5 -0.37 -1.24 9.09
CA ILE A 5 0.23 -2.58 9.26
C ILE A 5 0.55 -2.84 10.73
N VAL A 6 1.22 -1.89 11.39
CA VAL A 6 1.60 -2.00 12.81
C VAL A 6 0.36 -2.06 13.70
N GLU A 7 -0.61 -1.18 13.48
CA GLU A 7 -1.85 -1.16 14.25
C GLU A 7 -2.64 -2.47 14.07
N GLY A 8 -2.72 -2.99 12.85
CA GLY A 8 -3.35 -4.27 12.55
C GLY A 8 -2.65 -5.45 13.21
N SER A 9 -1.31 -5.47 13.19
CA SER A 9 -0.52 -6.54 13.80
C SER A 9 -0.66 -6.64 15.33
N ALA A 10 -1.11 -5.56 15.97
CA ALA A 10 -1.40 -5.51 17.39
C ALA A 10 -2.84 -5.97 17.74
N ARG A 11 -3.67 -6.33 16.75
CA ARG A 11 -5.05 -6.80 16.97
C ARG A 11 -5.08 -8.29 17.32
N ALA A 12 -6.12 -8.70 18.03
CA ALA A 12 -6.25 -10.05 18.57
C ALA A 12 -6.71 -11.09 17.54
N SER A 13 -7.41 -10.66 16.47
CA SER A 13 -7.97 -11.57 15.46
C SER A 13 -7.33 -11.34 14.08
N GLU A 14 -7.21 -12.42 13.30
CA GLU A 14 -6.76 -12.34 11.91
C GLU A 14 -7.70 -11.49 11.05
N ALA A 15 -9.01 -11.55 11.32
CA ALA A 15 -10.01 -10.74 10.63
C ALA A 15 -9.78 -9.23 10.84
N ASP A 16 -9.42 -8.81 12.05
CA ASP A 16 -9.06 -7.43 12.33
C ASP A 16 -7.76 -7.05 11.62
N TYR A 17 -6.74 -7.91 11.68
CA TYR A 17 -5.49 -7.64 10.98
C TYR A 17 -5.72 -7.46 9.47
N LEU A 18 -6.53 -8.32 8.85
CA LEU A 18 -6.92 -8.22 7.45
C LEU A 18 -7.57 -6.87 7.12
N ARG A 19 -8.49 -6.36 7.96
CA ARG A 19 -9.09 -5.03 7.75
C ARG A 19 -8.05 -3.92 7.72
N PHE A 20 -7.08 -3.96 8.62
CA PHE A 20 -5.99 -2.99 8.65
C PHE A 20 -5.04 -3.12 7.46
N LEU A 21 -4.78 -4.34 6.99
CA LEU A 21 -4.02 -4.57 5.76
C LEU A 21 -4.75 -4.06 4.52
N ASP A 22 -6.07 -4.23 4.43
CA ASP A 22 -6.89 -3.63 3.37
C ASP A 22 -6.79 -2.10 3.38
N MET A 23 -6.82 -1.48 4.55
CA MET A 23 -6.58 -0.03 4.68
C MET A 23 -5.17 0.35 4.25
N ALA A 24 -4.15 -0.42 4.62
CA ALA A 24 -2.77 -0.19 4.20
C ALA A 24 -2.61 -0.29 2.67
N TYR A 25 -3.27 -1.26 2.05
CA TYR A 25 -3.32 -1.43 0.60
C TYR A 25 -4.06 -0.27 -0.08
N GLY A 26 -5.22 0.14 0.45
CA GLY A 26 -5.94 1.32 -0.04
C GLY A 26 -5.06 2.58 -0.03
N SER A 27 -4.39 2.85 1.10
CA SER A 27 -3.47 3.99 1.21
C SER A 27 -2.29 3.90 0.23
N SER A 28 -1.79 2.71 -0.14
CA SER A 28 -0.73 2.61 -1.15
C SER A 28 -1.24 2.98 -2.55
N ARG A 29 -2.49 2.64 -2.86
CA ARG A 29 -3.14 3.05 -4.12
C ARG A 29 -3.36 4.56 -4.19
N GLU A 30 -3.76 5.17 -3.08
CA GLU A 30 -3.91 6.63 -2.97
C GLU A 30 -2.58 7.35 -3.23
N VAL A 31 -1.47 6.89 -2.62
CA VAL A 31 -0.14 7.45 -2.87
C VAL A 31 0.27 7.32 -4.34
N ALA A 32 0.04 6.17 -4.98
CA ALA A 32 0.34 6.00 -6.40
C ALA A 32 -0.41 7.02 -7.26
N TYR A 33 -1.70 7.19 -7.00
CA TYR A 33 -2.55 8.12 -7.73
C TYR A 33 -2.11 9.58 -7.52
N GLN A 34 -1.89 9.99 -6.27
CA GLN A 34 -1.43 11.34 -5.95
C GLN A 34 -0.04 11.64 -6.54
N SER A 35 0.86 10.65 -6.56
CA SER A 35 2.18 10.79 -7.20
C SER A 35 2.05 11.04 -8.71
N SER A 36 1.11 10.35 -9.36
CA SER A 36 0.82 10.56 -10.80
C SER A 36 0.23 11.96 -11.08
N ILE A 37 -0.52 12.52 -10.13
CA ILE A 37 -1.02 13.90 -10.23
C ILE A 37 0.14 14.88 -10.02
N ALA A 38 0.99 14.63 -9.03
CA ALA A 38 2.11 15.51 -8.70
C ALA A 38 3.07 15.69 -9.88
N VAL A 39 3.38 14.63 -10.64
CA VAL A 39 4.20 14.74 -11.86
C VAL A 39 3.48 15.53 -12.96
N ARG A 40 2.18 15.31 -13.17
CA ARG A 40 1.37 16.04 -14.17
C ARG A 40 1.24 17.53 -13.87
N LEU A 41 1.31 17.92 -12.60
CA LEU A 41 1.27 19.31 -12.15
C LEU A 41 2.67 19.95 -12.03
N GLY A 42 3.74 19.20 -12.33
CA GLY A 42 5.11 19.70 -12.23
C GLY A 42 5.64 19.83 -10.80
N TYR A 43 4.98 19.22 -9.80
CA TYR A 43 5.43 19.19 -8.41
C TYR A 43 6.44 18.07 -8.12
N LEU A 44 6.52 17.07 -9.00
CA LEU A 44 7.42 15.93 -8.89
C LEU A 44 8.14 15.73 -10.23
N SER A 45 9.44 15.48 -10.21
CA SER A 45 10.20 15.15 -11.41
C SER A 45 9.87 13.73 -11.91
N ASP A 46 10.06 13.46 -13.20
CA ASP A 46 9.87 12.12 -13.76
C ASP A 46 10.77 11.07 -13.09
N GLU A 47 12.00 11.44 -12.73
CA GLU A 47 12.95 10.55 -12.05
C GLU A 47 12.44 10.17 -10.65
N SER A 48 12.08 11.18 -9.84
CA SER A 48 11.52 10.94 -8.51
C SER A 48 10.17 10.21 -8.56
N PHE A 49 9.36 10.45 -9.60
CA PHE A 49 8.13 9.71 -9.84
C PHE A 49 8.40 8.23 -10.10
N LYS A 50 9.35 7.88 -10.98
CA LYS A 50 9.71 6.48 -11.26
C LYS A 50 10.19 5.75 -10.02
N GLU A 51 11.05 6.38 -9.21
CA GLU A 51 11.51 5.80 -7.94
C GLU A 51 10.35 5.55 -6.97
N LEU A 52 9.45 6.52 -6.82
CA LEU A 52 8.30 6.43 -5.93
C LEU A 52 7.27 5.40 -6.43
N GLU A 53 7.03 5.36 -7.74
CA GLU A 53 6.15 4.38 -8.38
C GLU A 53 6.67 2.96 -8.17
N ALA A 54 7.97 2.71 -8.38
CA ALA A 54 8.57 1.39 -8.14
C ALA A 54 8.37 0.92 -6.70
N LYS A 55 8.59 1.79 -5.71
CA LYS A 55 8.35 1.48 -4.28
C LYS A 55 6.88 1.22 -3.99
N THR A 56 5.98 1.99 -4.60
CA THR A 56 4.54 1.86 -4.36
C THR A 56 3.98 0.59 -5.00
N VAL A 57 4.46 0.21 -6.18
CA VAL A 57 4.14 -1.05 -6.85
C VAL A 57 4.59 -2.22 -6.01
N GLU A 58 5.84 -2.22 -5.53
CA GLU A 58 6.36 -3.31 -4.72
C GLU A 58 5.61 -3.45 -3.39
N THR A 59 5.38 -2.32 -2.70
CA THR A 59 4.58 -2.29 -1.47
C THR A 59 3.18 -2.88 -1.69
N SER A 60 2.52 -2.53 -2.79
CA SER A 60 1.18 -3.03 -3.11
C SER A 60 1.18 -4.53 -3.43
N LYS A 61 2.23 -5.03 -4.11
CA LYS A 61 2.38 -6.47 -4.41
C LYS A 61 2.55 -7.28 -3.14
N VAL A 62 3.47 -6.87 -2.26
CA VAL A 62 3.74 -7.55 -0.99
C VAL A 62 2.50 -7.57 -0.10
N LEU A 63 1.83 -6.42 0.06
CA LEU A 63 0.58 -6.33 0.83
C LEU A 63 -0.50 -7.25 0.27
N ASN A 64 -0.72 -7.24 -1.05
CA ASN A 64 -1.73 -8.08 -1.68
C ASN A 64 -1.40 -9.57 -1.52
N GLY A 65 -0.13 -9.97 -1.63
CA GLY A 65 0.31 -11.35 -1.40
C GLY A 65 0.03 -11.81 0.03
N LEU A 66 0.31 -10.96 1.03
CA LEU A 66 -0.01 -11.23 2.43
C LEU A 66 -1.52 -11.34 2.66
N ILE A 67 -2.31 -10.38 2.16
CA ILE A 67 -3.78 -10.39 2.28
C ILE A 67 -4.38 -11.65 1.67
N ARG A 68 -3.95 -12.04 0.47
CA ARG A 68 -4.40 -13.27 -0.20
C ARG A 68 -4.09 -14.52 0.61
N THR A 69 -2.88 -14.58 1.17
CA THR A 69 -2.43 -15.70 1.99
C THR A 69 -3.31 -15.84 3.24
N LEU A 70 -3.56 -14.75 3.95
CA LEU A 70 -4.41 -14.73 5.15
C LEU A 70 -5.89 -15.00 4.82
N ARG A 71 -6.37 -14.63 3.63
CA ARG A 71 -7.73 -14.98 3.16
C ARG A 71 -7.88 -16.42 2.66
N GLY A 72 -6.80 -17.21 2.61
CA GLY A 72 -6.81 -18.56 2.03
C GLY A 72 -7.00 -18.58 0.50
N GLN A 73 -6.77 -17.45 -0.18
CA GLN A 73 -6.90 -17.30 -1.63
C GLN A 73 -5.53 -17.52 -2.29
N ARG A 74 -5.14 -18.78 -2.50
CA ARG A 74 -3.94 -19.13 -3.28
C ARG A 74 -4.11 -18.77 -4.75
#